data_AF-A0A9F5N320-F1
#
_entry.id   AF-A0A9F5N320-F1
#
_cell.length_a   1.000
_cell.length_b   1.000
_cell.length_c   1.000
_cell.angle_alpha   90.00
_cell.angle_beta   90.00
_cell.angle_gamma   90.00
#
_symmetry.space_group_name_H-M   'P 1'
#
loop_
_entity.id
_entity.type
_entity.pdbx_description
1 polymer ?
#
loop_
_entity_poly.entity_id
_entity_poly.type
_entity_poly.pdbx_seq_one_letter_code
_entity_poly.pdbx_strand_id
1 'polypeptide(L)'
;MLPMAPVEALYTILQDEIQSFEKHIRCCQQAFDIHTLYNVLLLLLHEDDGVVEIHSLEQLEKLVKSKKCNRQDIVRITVSGDKSDIANYISWFVSYVSYLGSLKEEFDAKVVFPLCENLYVNDDSLDRLLSGFMKGRRPHATVSIAHTARQLFALRRKWALLLKKGLICEQAFHTQSLLDLQGFAYIQPFVKIMRLVPDLFHKSLAAAELATQWVKYHASRHSSHQEHSHPILIRRCNGTRVMEGSLDHHWYGASFCQSELPLNHHDYMKTWLPPKANNNNDNRDMYKTTIIQKRNQLQETYGELLSLLWREERSWTLEGEIQEVNQRISDLHVQQEAKENELEALEQQLKKGNWNVSSAQYQRDLCELNALRRQLRLEEYRKSILQGDWLLELEVRPVLIRPIYTLQERCQKLMRVLQAKEEIQHDLQPADRIDSHSSCNSVGLNILSSCS
;
A
#
# COMPACT_ATOMS: atom_id res chain seq x y z
N MET A 1 -18.91 28.91 0.97
CA MET A 1 -18.34 27.93 0.03
C MET A 1 -16.84 28.18 -0.03
N LEU A 2 -16.07 27.28 0.59
CA LEU A 2 -14.61 27.20 0.49
C LEU A 2 -14.28 26.07 -0.51
N PRO A 3 -13.14 26.12 -1.21
CA PRO A 3 -12.97 25.44 -2.50
C PRO A 3 -12.75 23.93 -2.35
N MET A 4 -13.49 23.16 -3.15
CA MET A 4 -13.37 21.70 -3.39
C MET A 4 -12.07 21.28 -4.12
N ALA A 5 -11.06 22.16 -4.17
CA ALA A 5 -9.85 21.98 -4.97
C ALA A 5 -8.92 20.80 -4.59
N PRO A 6 -8.81 20.31 -3.34
CA PRO A 6 -7.69 19.42 -2.99
C PRO A 6 -7.80 17.99 -3.57
N VAL A 7 -9.02 17.45 -3.73
CA VAL A 7 -9.21 16.05 -4.16
C VAL A 7 -9.21 15.93 -5.69
N GLU A 8 -9.80 16.88 -6.41
CA GLU A 8 -9.75 16.93 -7.88
C GLU A 8 -8.34 17.22 -8.40
N ALA A 9 -7.59 18.10 -7.71
CA ALA A 9 -6.17 18.33 -7.98
C ALA A 9 -5.33 17.05 -7.77
N LEU A 10 -5.63 16.27 -6.73
CA LEU A 10 -4.95 15.00 -6.48
C LEU A 10 -5.20 13.98 -7.62
N TYR A 11 -6.44 13.85 -8.11
CA TYR A 11 -6.73 12.92 -9.20
C TYR A 11 -6.04 13.30 -10.51
N THR A 12 -5.98 14.58 -10.82
CA THR A 12 -5.29 15.08 -12.02
C THR A 12 -3.80 14.86 -11.93
N ILE A 13 -3.17 15.19 -10.79
CA ILE A 13 -1.75 14.90 -10.54
C ILE A 13 -1.45 13.40 -10.69
N LEU A 14 -2.26 12.53 -10.08
CA LEU A 14 -2.06 11.08 -10.17
C LEU A 14 -2.26 10.56 -11.59
N GLN A 15 -3.26 11.05 -12.32
CA GLN A 15 -3.47 10.66 -13.71
C GLN A 15 -2.31 11.09 -14.60
N ASP A 16 -1.78 12.30 -14.40
CA ASP A 16 -0.64 12.81 -15.17
C ASP A 16 0.63 11.98 -14.88
N GLU A 17 0.90 11.66 -13.62
CA GLU A 17 2.02 10.79 -13.23
C GLU A 17 1.88 9.37 -13.81
N ILE A 18 0.68 8.78 -13.76
CA ILE A 18 0.42 7.45 -14.34
C ILE A 18 0.60 7.47 -15.87
N GLN A 19 0.08 8.49 -16.56
CA GLN A 19 0.22 8.61 -18.01
C GLN A 19 1.67 8.87 -18.44
N SER A 20 2.39 9.71 -17.70
CA SER A 20 3.81 9.96 -17.91
C SER A 20 4.63 8.68 -17.77
N PHE A 21 4.39 7.92 -16.70
CA PHE A 21 5.00 6.62 -16.48
C PHE A 21 4.67 5.62 -17.59
N GLU A 22 3.39 5.49 -17.96
CA GLU A 22 2.96 4.57 -19.03
C GLU A 22 3.62 4.90 -20.37
N LYS A 23 3.65 6.19 -20.73
CA LYS A 23 4.32 6.66 -21.95
C LYS A 23 5.80 6.31 -21.93
N HIS A 24 6.47 6.54 -20.81
CA HIS A 24 7.89 6.24 -20.64
C HIS A 24 8.20 4.75 -20.78
N ILE A 25 7.37 3.89 -20.17
CA ILE A 25 7.48 2.43 -20.32
C ILE A 25 7.28 1.98 -21.77
N ARG A 26 6.30 2.55 -22.49
CA ARG A 26 6.10 2.24 -23.91
C ARG A 26 7.29 2.68 -24.77
N CYS A 27 7.90 3.83 -24.49
CA CYS A 27 9.13 4.26 -25.15
C CYS A 27 10.28 3.28 -24.89
N CYS A 28 10.46 2.82 -23.64
CA CYS A 28 11.44 1.80 -23.29
C CYS A 28 11.19 0.46 -24.01
N GLN A 29 9.91 0.06 -24.11
CA GLN A 29 9.50 -1.16 -24.81
C GLN A 29 9.81 -1.09 -26.31
N GLN A 30 9.58 0.06 -26.95
CA GLN A 30 9.90 0.27 -28.37
C GLN A 30 11.41 0.32 -28.64
N ALA A 31 12.19 0.82 -27.68
CA ALA A 31 13.64 0.93 -27.80
C ALA A 31 14.38 -0.39 -27.52
N PHE A 32 13.74 -1.33 -26.82
CA PHE A 32 14.36 -2.61 -26.46
C PHE A 32 14.19 -3.65 -27.57
N ASP A 33 15.30 -4.07 -28.17
CA ASP A 33 15.31 -5.14 -29.16
C ASP A 33 15.66 -6.50 -28.54
N ILE A 34 14.64 -7.35 -28.42
CA ILE A 34 14.77 -8.72 -27.93
C ILE A 34 15.57 -9.62 -28.86
N HIS A 35 15.60 -9.35 -30.17
CA HIS A 35 16.39 -10.15 -31.12
C HIS A 35 17.89 -9.93 -30.92
N THR A 36 18.29 -8.69 -30.63
CA THR A 36 19.69 -8.40 -30.26
C THR A 36 20.08 -9.17 -28.99
N LEU A 37 19.25 -9.17 -27.95
CA LEU A 37 19.51 -9.97 -26.74
C LEU A 37 19.64 -11.47 -27.08
N TYR A 38 18.71 -12.02 -27.85
CA TYR A 38 18.75 -13.42 -28.28
C TYR A 38 20.05 -13.78 -29.00
N ASN A 39 20.46 -12.97 -29.97
CA ASN A 39 21.68 -13.20 -30.74
C ASN A 39 22.91 -13.17 -29.83
N VAL A 40 22.98 -12.24 -28.88
CA VAL A 40 24.08 -12.17 -27.91
C VAL A 40 24.11 -13.41 -27.02
N LEU A 41 22.96 -13.90 -26.57
CA LEU A 41 22.86 -15.10 -25.73
C LEU A 41 23.20 -16.38 -26.51
N LEU A 42 22.85 -16.48 -27.79
CA LEU A 42 23.26 -17.60 -28.65
C LEU A 42 24.79 -17.69 -28.79
N LEU A 43 25.48 -16.56 -28.92
CA LEU A 43 26.95 -16.53 -28.97
C LEU A 43 27.60 -17.03 -27.67
N LEU A 44 26.85 -17.06 -26.56
CA LEU A 44 27.32 -17.62 -25.30
C LEU A 44 27.22 -19.16 -25.26
N LEU A 45 26.39 -19.79 -26.10
CA LEU A 45 26.28 -21.25 -26.18
C LEU A 45 27.53 -21.86 -26.86
N HIS A 46 28.01 -22.98 -26.32
CA HIS A 46 28.95 -23.88 -27.01
C HIS A 46 28.23 -25.21 -27.28
N GLU A 47 28.62 -25.91 -28.36
CA GLU A 47 28.09 -27.24 -28.68
C GLU A 47 28.52 -28.33 -27.67
N ASP A 48 29.62 -28.11 -26.93
CA ASP A 48 30.24 -29.10 -26.04
C ASP A 48 29.97 -28.90 -24.53
N ASP A 49 29.46 -27.73 -24.11
CA ASP A 49 29.10 -27.49 -22.71
C ASP A 49 27.66 -27.97 -22.50
N GLY A 50 27.48 -28.96 -21.62
CA GLY A 50 26.15 -29.47 -21.25
C GLY A 50 25.17 -28.33 -20.91
N VAL A 51 23.89 -28.54 -21.17
CA VAL A 51 22.83 -27.54 -21.01
C VAL A 51 22.71 -27.10 -19.54
N VAL A 52 23.48 -26.09 -19.13
CA VAL A 52 23.36 -25.44 -17.83
C VAL A 52 22.40 -24.29 -17.98
N GLU A 53 21.22 -24.41 -17.39
CA GLU A 53 20.23 -23.34 -17.36
C GLU A 53 20.72 -22.16 -16.50
N ILE A 54 20.59 -20.96 -17.04
CA ILE A 54 20.89 -19.72 -16.32
C ILE A 54 19.64 -19.28 -15.57
N HIS A 55 19.80 -19.13 -14.25
CA HIS A 55 18.74 -18.77 -13.34
C HIS A 55 18.92 -17.38 -12.71
N SER A 56 20.06 -16.71 -12.90
CA SER A 56 20.29 -15.36 -12.40
C SER A 56 21.13 -14.49 -13.34
N LEU A 57 20.98 -13.17 -13.20
CA LEU A 57 21.84 -12.20 -13.89
C LEU A 57 23.30 -12.33 -13.46
N GLU A 58 23.55 -12.68 -12.19
CA GLU A 58 24.92 -12.91 -11.68
C GLU A 58 25.57 -14.13 -12.33
N GLN A 59 24.80 -15.20 -12.61
CA GLN A 59 25.29 -16.37 -13.35
C GLN A 59 25.63 -16.00 -14.79
N LEU A 60 24.80 -15.16 -15.44
CA LEU A 60 25.07 -14.65 -16.78
C LEU A 60 26.35 -13.81 -16.82
N GLU A 61 26.54 -12.90 -15.87
CA GLU A 61 27.77 -12.10 -15.77
C GLU A 61 29.01 -12.95 -15.50
N LYS A 62 28.90 -13.99 -14.65
CA LYS A 62 29.99 -14.94 -14.39
C LYS A 62 30.36 -15.72 -15.65
N LEU A 63 29.36 -16.20 -16.40
CA LEU A 63 29.56 -16.93 -17.65
C LEU A 63 30.34 -16.10 -18.68
N VAL A 64 29.95 -14.83 -18.81
CA VAL A 64 30.61 -13.88 -19.72
C VAL A 64 32.05 -13.60 -19.28
N LYS A 65 32.30 -13.45 -17.97
CA LYS A 65 33.65 -13.23 -17.42
C LYS A 65 34.56 -14.46 -17.60
N SER A 66 34.01 -15.67 -17.54
CA SER A 66 34.79 -16.90 -17.74
C SER A 66 35.11 -17.17 -19.20
N LYS A 67 34.32 -16.63 -20.14
CA LYS A 67 34.50 -16.88 -21.58
C LYS A 67 35.53 -15.91 -22.16
N LYS A 68 36.65 -16.44 -22.68
CA LYS A 68 37.55 -15.67 -23.56
C LYS A 68 36.86 -15.47 -24.90
N CYS A 69 36.06 -14.42 -25.05
CA CYS A 69 35.50 -14.06 -26.36
C CYS A 69 36.66 -13.73 -27.31
N ASN A 70 36.82 -14.53 -28.37
CA ASN A 70 37.79 -14.24 -29.41
C ASN A 70 37.30 -13.04 -30.22
N ARG A 71 38.22 -12.11 -30.57
CA ARG A 71 37.95 -10.90 -31.37
C ARG A 71 37.32 -11.15 -32.76
N GLN A 72 37.07 -12.40 -33.16
CA GLN A 72 36.42 -12.76 -34.42
C GLN A 72 34.90 -12.97 -34.28
N ASP A 73 34.36 -13.14 -33.06
CA ASP A 73 32.91 -13.19 -32.80
C ASP A 73 32.28 -11.79 -32.71
N ILE A 74 33.03 -10.76 -33.12
CA ILE A 74 32.58 -9.36 -33.27
C ILE A 74 31.72 -9.27 -34.54
N VAL A 75 30.58 -9.98 -34.56
CA VAL A 75 29.58 -9.85 -35.61
C VAL A 75 28.47 -8.94 -35.10
N ARG A 76 28.49 -7.69 -35.61
CA ARG A 76 27.37 -6.74 -35.74
C ARG A 76 26.36 -6.72 -34.59
N ILE A 77 26.80 -6.39 -33.37
CA ILE A 77 25.90 -5.72 -32.42
C ILE A 77 25.81 -4.26 -32.87
N THR A 78 25.00 -3.98 -33.89
CA THR A 78 24.73 -2.60 -34.33
C THR A 78 23.71 -1.96 -33.39
N VAL A 79 24.17 -1.59 -32.20
CA VAL A 79 23.51 -0.59 -31.38
C VAL A 79 24.37 0.67 -31.54
N SER A 80 23.81 1.70 -32.18
CA SER A 80 24.36 3.06 -32.26
C SER A 80 25.77 3.27 -32.85
N GLY A 81 26.21 2.48 -33.82
CA GLY A 81 27.41 2.78 -34.62
C GLY A 81 28.76 2.41 -33.99
N ASP A 82 28.79 2.09 -32.71
CA ASP A 82 30.00 1.62 -32.00
C ASP A 82 29.95 0.10 -31.78
N LYS A 83 31.03 -0.58 -32.17
CA LYS A 83 31.19 -2.04 -31.99
C LYS A 83 31.26 -2.33 -30.49
N SER A 84 30.15 -2.76 -29.89
CA SER A 84 30.12 -3.19 -28.49
C SER A 84 30.51 -4.67 -28.38
N ASP A 85 31.39 -4.98 -27.43
CA ASP A 85 31.76 -6.35 -27.06
C ASP A 85 30.57 -7.02 -26.32
N ILE A 86 30.46 -8.35 -26.39
CA ILE A 86 29.43 -9.15 -25.70
C ILE A 86 29.40 -8.82 -24.21
N ALA A 87 30.57 -8.65 -23.59
CA ALA A 87 30.68 -8.27 -22.18
C ALA A 87 30.06 -6.89 -21.88
N ASN A 88 30.26 -5.92 -22.77
CA ASN A 88 29.71 -4.59 -22.62
C ASN A 88 28.19 -4.60 -22.80
N TYR A 89 27.67 -5.39 -23.76
CA TYR A 89 26.24 -5.53 -23.96
C TYR A 89 25.56 -6.18 -22.74
N ILE A 90 26.12 -7.26 -22.19
CA ILE A 90 25.56 -7.91 -21.00
C ILE A 90 25.63 -6.98 -19.78
N SER A 91 26.72 -6.23 -19.60
CA SER A 91 26.81 -5.22 -18.54
C SER A 91 25.76 -4.11 -18.70
N TRP A 92 25.55 -3.64 -19.93
CA TRP A 92 24.46 -2.71 -20.25
C TRP A 92 23.09 -3.32 -19.93
N PHE A 93 22.85 -4.58 -20.30
CA PHE A 93 21.59 -5.28 -20.05
C PHE A 93 21.28 -5.41 -18.56
N VAL A 94 22.27 -5.77 -17.74
CA VAL A 94 22.12 -5.83 -16.26
C VAL A 94 21.83 -4.44 -15.68
N SER A 95 22.50 -3.41 -16.20
CA SER A 95 22.24 -2.02 -15.83
C SER A 95 20.85 -1.56 -16.27
N TYR A 96 20.38 -2.02 -17.44
CA TYR A 96 19.05 -1.73 -17.96
C TYR A 96 17.95 -2.37 -17.12
N VAL A 97 18.13 -3.63 -16.70
CA VAL A 97 17.21 -4.28 -15.75
C VAL A 97 17.20 -3.53 -14.41
N SER A 98 18.37 -3.08 -13.94
CA SER A 98 18.47 -2.27 -12.71
C SER A 98 17.74 -0.94 -12.85
N TYR A 99 17.83 -0.30 -14.03
CA TYR A 99 17.10 0.91 -14.37
C TYR A 99 15.57 0.69 -14.36
N LEU A 100 15.08 -0.40 -14.95
CA LEU A 100 13.66 -0.78 -14.86
C LEU A 100 13.23 -1.02 -13.40
N GLY A 101 14.15 -1.49 -12.55
CA GLY A 101 13.95 -1.55 -11.11
C GLY A 101 13.79 -0.18 -10.45
N SER A 102 14.60 0.80 -10.84
CA SER A 102 14.45 2.19 -10.37
C SER A 102 13.12 2.80 -10.81
N LEU A 103 12.65 2.52 -12.03
CA LEU A 103 11.33 2.98 -12.49
C LEU A 103 10.18 2.40 -11.66
N LYS A 104 10.30 1.15 -11.20
CA LYS A 104 9.33 0.53 -10.30
C LYS A 104 9.29 1.25 -8.94
N GLU A 105 10.44 1.63 -8.39
CA GLU A 105 10.50 2.38 -7.13
C GLU A 105 9.94 3.80 -7.29
N GLU A 106 10.18 4.45 -8.43
CA GLU A 106 9.61 5.76 -8.74
C GLU A 106 8.07 5.68 -8.88
N PHE A 107 7.56 4.65 -9.57
CA PHE A 107 6.12 4.40 -9.64
C PHE A 107 5.51 4.17 -8.26
N ASP A 108 6.18 3.38 -7.41
CA ASP A 108 5.73 3.15 -6.04
C ASP A 108 5.65 4.46 -5.24
N ALA A 109 6.68 5.30 -5.34
CA ALA A 109 6.76 6.57 -4.62
C ALA A 109 5.74 7.62 -5.10
N LYS A 110 5.57 7.76 -6.42
CA LYS A 110 4.75 8.83 -7.01
C LYS A 110 3.28 8.46 -7.22
N VAL A 111 2.99 7.16 -7.36
CA VAL A 111 1.63 6.69 -7.66
C VAL A 111 1.12 5.84 -6.51
N VAL A 112 1.80 4.75 -6.15
CA VAL A 112 1.22 3.75 -5.26
C VAL A 112 1.08 4.27 -3.83
N PHE A 113 2.10 4.92 -3.25
CA PHE A 113 1.99 5.46 -1.90
C PHE A 113 0.91 6.56 -1.80
N PRO A 114 0.82 7.53 -2.73
CA PRO A 114 -0.30 8.47 -2.75
C PRO A 114 -1.67 7.81 -2.90
N LEU A 115 -1.81 6.76 -3.71
CA LEU A 115 -3.06 5.98 -3.82
C LEU A 115 -3.42 5.34 -2.47
N CYS A 116 -2.42 4.78 -1.77
CA CYS A 116 -2.62 4.17 -0.46
C CYS A 116 -2.98 5.20 0.62
N GLU A 117 -2.25 6.30 0.69
CA GLU A 117 -2.41 7.32 1.73
C GLU A 117 -3.72 8.10 1.58
N ASN A 118 -4.14 8.37 0.35
CA ASN A 118 -5.25 9.28 0.09
C ASN A 118 -6.53 8.57 -0.38
N LEU A 119 -6.41 7.40 -1.04
CA LEU A 119 -7.54 6.73 -1.70
C LEU A 119 -7.79 5.30 -1.19
N TYR A 120 -7.04 4.81 -0.19
CA TYR A 120 -7.29 3.52 0.45
C TYR A 120 -8.23 3.70 1.64
N VAL A 121 -9.52 3.78 1.34
CA VAL A 121 -10.58 3.67 2.36
C VAL A 121 -10.91 2.18 2.50
N ASN A 122 -10.81 1.63 3.71
CA ASN A 122 -11.26 0.27 4.02
C ASN A 122 -12.79 0.21 3.84
N ASP A 123 -13.25 -0.11 2.63
CA ASP A 123 -14.68 -0.21 2.28
C ASP A 123 -15.35 -1.51 2.76
N ASP A 124 -14.65 -2.36 3.51
CA ASP A 124 -15.19 -3.64 3.98
C ASP A 124 -16.32 -3.47 5.02
N SER A 125 -16.55 -2.26 5.53
CA SER A 125 -17.60 -1.97 6.53
C SER A 125 -19.00 -1.73 5.92
N LEU A 126 -19.11 -1.28 4.67
CA LEU A 126 -20.39 -0.84 4.09
C LEU A 126 -21.07 -1.91 3.22
N ASP A 127 -20.31 -2.78 2.53
CA ASP A 127 -20.89 -3.85 1.72
C ASP A 127 -21.53 -4.97 2.56
N ARG A 128 -21.08 -5.17 3.80
CA ARG A 128 -21.69 -6.13 4.75
C ARG A 128 -23.02 -5.65 5.34
N LEU A 129 -23.22 -4.34 5.48
CA LEU A 129 -24.46 -3.79 6.05
C LEU A 129 -25.59 -3.68 5.02
N LEU A 130 -25.28 -3.46 3.74
CA LEU A 130 -26.29 -3.35 2.67
C LEU A 130 -26.74 -4.71 2.10
N SER A 131 -25.92 -5.76 2.25
CA SER A 131 -26.26 -7.12 1.78
C SER A 131 -27.28 -7.85 2.67
N GLY A 132 -27.63 -7.31 3.84
CA GLY A 132 -28.55 -7.94 4.80
C GLY A 132 -30.05 -7.77 4.49
N PHE A 133 -30.45 -6.84 3.61
CA PHE A 133 -31.87 -6.41 3.53
C PHE A 133 -32.59 -6.56 2.19
N MET A 134 -31.94 -7.02 1.11
CA MET A 134 -32.62 -7.19 -0.18
C MET A 134 -32.38 -8.56 -0.80
N LYS A 135 -33.22 -9.51 -0.40
CA LYS A 135 -33.43 -10.78 -1.09
C LYS A 135 -34.11 -10.48 -2.44
N GLY A 136 -33.38 -10.54 -3.55
CA GLY A 136 -34.02 -10.68 -4.88
C GLY A 136 -33.48 -9.91 -6.09
N ARG A 137 -32.32 -9.24 -6.04
CA ARG A 137 -31.63 -8.81 -7.27
C ARG A 137 -30.17 -9.19 -7.23
N ARG A 138 -29.68 -9.84 -8.29
CA ARG A 138 -28.24 -10.06 -8.51
C ARG A 138 -27.54 -8.71 -8.40
N PRO A 139 -26.56 -8.55 -7.50
CA PRO A 139 -25.70 -7.38 -7.55
C PRO A 139 -24.87 -7.52 -8.82
N HIS A 140 -25.07 -6.60 -9.78
CA HIS A 140 -24.07 -6.38 -10.80
C HIS A 140 -22.75 -6.12 -10.07
N ALA A 141 -21.70 -6.87 -10.41
CA ALA A 141 -20.40 -6.80 -9.77
C ALA A 141 -19.87 -5.35 -9.85
N THR A 142 -20.10 -4.58 -8.79
CA THR A 142 -19.44 -3.30 -8.59
C THR A 142 -17.97 -3.63 -8.37
N VAL A 143 -17.14 -3.29 -9.36
CA VAL A 143 -15.69 -3.48 -9.28
C VAL A 143 -15.21 -2.68 -8.07
N SER A 144 -14.94 -3.39 -6.98
CA SER A 144 -14.59 -2.78 -5.70
C SER A 144 -13.17 -2.24 -5.75
N ILE A 145 -12.97 -1.02 -5.24
CA ILE A 145 -11.65 -0.39 -5.08
C ILE A 145 -10.69 -1.33 -4.35
N ALA A 146 -11.18 -2.06 -3.34
CA ALA A 146 -10.41 -3.06 -2.61
C ALA A 146 -10.00 -4.27 -3.48
N HIS A 147 -10.77 -4.61 -4.51
CA HIS A 147 -10.38 -5.65 -5.47
C HIS A 147 -9.23 -5.17 -6.36
N THR A 148 -9.34 -3.97 -6.93
CA THR A 148 -8.27 -3.36 -7.74
C THR A 148 -6.99 -3.15 -6.93
N ALA A 149 -7.10 -2.70 -5.68
CA ALA A 149 -5.96 -2.57 -4.77
C ALA A 149 -5.26 -3.91 -4.50
N ARG A 150 -6.03 -4.97 -4.21
CA ARG A 150 -5.47 -6.32 -4.03
C ARG A 150 -4.75 -6.83 -5.27
N GLN A 151 -5.30 -6.61 -6.45
CA GLN A 151 -4.65 -6.98 -7.71
C GLN A 151 -3.34 -6.20 -7.91
N LEU A 152 -3.35 -4.89 -7.66
CA LEU A 152 -2.15 -4.04 -7.78
C LEU A 152 -1.05 -4.49 -6.82
N PHE A 153 -1.37 -4.79 -5.56
CA PHE A 153 -0.39 -5.27 -4.59
C PHE A 153 0.15 -6.66 -4.91
N ALA A 154 -0.71 -7.58 -5.36
CA ALA A 154 -0.26 -8.90 -5.81
C ALA A 154 0.68 -8.79 -7.01
N LEU A 155 0.38 -7.90 -7.96
CA LEU A 155 1.22 -7.61 -9.12
C LEU A 155 2.56 -6.99 -8.71
N ARG A 156 2.55 -5.96 -7.84
CA ARG A 156 3.75 -5.33 -7.29
C ARG A 156 4.67 -6.34 -6.60
N ARG A 157 4.12 -7.25 -5.80
CA ARG A 157 4.90 -8.30 -5.15
C ARG A 157 5.60 -9.19 -6.17
N LYS A 158 4.89 -9.64 -7.21
CA LYS A 158 5.49 -10.43 -8.30
C LYS A 158 6.55 -9.64 -9.08
N TRP A 159 6.32 -8.35 -9.30
CA TRP A 159 7.27 -7.45 -9.96
C TRP A 159 8.56 -7.29 -9.15
N ALA A 160 8.45 -7.03 -7.84
CA ALA A 160 9.59 -6.95 -6.95
C ALA A 160 10.38 -8.27 -6.86
N LEU A 161 9.69 -9.42 -6.92
CA LEU A 161 10.34 -10.74 -6.92
C LEU A 161 11.20 -10.97 -8.18
N LEU A 162 10.83 -10.45 -9.34
CA LEU A 162 11.66 -10.54 -10.56
C LEU A 162 12.88 -9.63 -10.51
N LEU A 163 12.80 -8.51 -9.79
CA LEU A 163 13.89 -7.54 -9.65
C LEU A 163 14.83 -7.85 -8.48
N LYS A 164 14.52 -8.85 -7.66
CA LYS A 164 15.35 -9.25 -6.52
C LYS A 164 16.69 -9.79 -7.03
N LYS A 165 17.79 -9.33 -6.43
CA LYS A 165 19.13 -9.86 -6.68
C LYS A 165 19.19 -11.35 -6.29
N GLY A 166 19.65 -12.20 -7.20
CA GLY A 166 19.73 -13.65 -7.01
C GLY A 166 18.95 -14.45 -8.05
N LEU A 167 18.36 -15.58 -7.63
CA LEU A 167 17.62 -16.49 -8.51
C LEU A 167 16.30 -15.86 -8.99
N ILE A 168 16.09 -15.86 -10.29
CA ILE A 168 14.86 -15.39 -10.94
C ILE A 168 13.75 -16.40 -10.67
N CYS A 169 12.74 -15.96 -9.91
CA CYS A 169 11.60 -16.80 -9.53
C CYS A 169 10.68 -17.06 -10.74
N GLU A 170 10.60 -18.31 -11.17
CA GLU A 170 9.80 -18.69 -12.34
C GLU A 170 8.29 -18.44 -12.16
N GLN A 171 7.80 -18.57 -10.93
CA GLN A 171 6.39 -18.37 -10.57
C GLN A 171 5.98 -16.88 -10.59
N ALA A 172 6.95 -15.96 -10.65
CA ALA A 172 6.70 -14.53 -10.69
C ALA A 172 6.41 -14.02 -12.12
N PHE A 173 6.77 -14.79 -13.15
CA PHE A 173 6.49 -14.42 -14.54
C PHE A 173 5.00 -14.44 -14.86
N HIS A 174 4.60 -13.50 -15.72
CA HIS A 174 3.33 -13.50 -16.43
C HIS A 174 3.35 -14.55 -17.55
N THR A 175 2.18 -15.04 -17.95
CA THR A 175 2.05 -15.98 -19.07
C THR A 175 2.37 -15.33 -20.41
N GLN A 176 2.05 -14.04 -20.56
CA GLN A 176 2.30 -13.27 -21.78
C GLN A 176 3.79 -13.19 -22.16
N SER A 177 4.69 -13.07 -21.18
CA SER A 177 6.14 -13.00 -21.47
C SER A 177 6.69 -14.27 -22.10
N LEU A 178 6.02 -15.41 -21.93
CA LEU A 178 6.37 -16.65 -22.62
C LEU A 178 5.89 -16.64 -24.07
N LEU A 179 4.72 -16.03 -24.33
CA LEU A 179 4.19 -15.88 -25.68
C LEU A 179 5.05 -14.95 -26.53
N ASP A 180 5.63 -13.91 -25.93
CA ASP A 180 6.56 -13.01 -26.64
C ASP A 180 7.84 -13.71 -27.10
N LEU A 181 8.15 -14.89 -26.55
CA LEU A 181 9.27 -15.72 -26.99
C LEU A 181 8.89 -16.75 -28.06
N GLN A 182 7.64 -16.76 -28.53
CA GLN A 182 7.25 -17.61 -29.65
C GLN A 182 8.05 -17.23 -30.90
N GLY A 183 8.78 -18.19 -31.46
CA GLY A 183 9.62 -18.01 -32.64
C GLY A 183 11.13 -18.00 -32.38
N PHE A 184 11.56 -17.98 -31.11
CA PHE A 184 12.97 -18.15 -30.76
C PHE A 184 13.30 -19.63 -30.50
N ALA A 185 14.26 -20.18 -31.24
CA ALA A 185 14.72 -21.55 -31.07
C ALA A 185 15.82 -21.65 -30.00
N TYR A 186 16.04 -22.82 -29.41
CA TYR A 186 17.16 -23.09 -28.48
C TYR A 186 17.26 -22.15 -27.25
N ILE A 187 16.15 -21.55 -26.82
CA ILE A 187 16.13 -20.60 -25.71
C ILE A 187 16.15 -21.23 -24.32
N GLN A 188 16.02 -22.56 -24.18
CA GLN A 188 15.91 -23.22 -22.86
C GLN A 188 16.97 -22.77 -21.84
N PRO A 189 18.27 -22.67 -22.20
CA PRO A 189 19.30 -22.26 -21.25
C PRO A 189 19.13 -20.82 -20.72
N PHE A 190 18.44 -19.96 -21.47
CA PHE A 190 18.29 -18.54 -21.15
C PHE A 190 16.85 -18.07 -21.06
N VAL A 191 15.88 -18.99 -21.00
CA VAL A 191 14.45 -18.64 -21.07
C VAL A 191 14.07 -17.62 -19.99
N LYS A 192 14.63 -17.75 -18.78
CA LYS A 192 14.40 -16.81 -17.67
C LYS A 192 14.98 -15.42 -17.95
N ILE A 193 16.14 -15.35 -18.59
CA ILE A 193 16.80 -14.08 -18.97
C ILE A 193 16.02 -13.39 -20.10
N MET A 194 15.66 -14.15 -21.13
CA MET A 194 14.88 -13.67 -22.28
C MET A 194 13.50 -13.14 -21.87
N ARG A 195 12.84 -13.78 -20.90
CA ARG A 195 11.52 -13.35 -20.40
C ARG A 195 11.58 -12.11 -19.52
N LEU A 196 12.74 -11.78 -18.93
CA LEU A 196 12.82 -10.80 -17.85
C LEU A 196 12.32 -9.41 -18.27
N VAL A 197 12.92 -8.84 -19.32
CA VAL A 197 12.55 -7.49 -19.78
C VAL A 197 11.12 -7.42 -20.34
N PRO A 198 10.66 -8.31 -21.22
CA PRO A 198 9.26 -8.34 -21.66
C PRO A 198 8.28 -8.43 -20.49
N ASP A 199 8.55 -9.27 -19.49
CA ASP A 199 7.67 -9.40 -18.32
C ASP A 199 7.63 -8.13 -17.47
N LEU A 200 8.77 -7.47 -17.28
CA LEU A 200 8.83 -6.19 -16.57
C LEU A 200 7.97 -5.13 -17.28
N PHE A 201 7.95 -5.08 -18.62
CA PHE A 201 7.04 -4.20 -19.35
C PHE A 201 5.57 -4.55 -19.12
N HIS A 202 5.19 -5.82 -19.23
CA HIS A 202 3.81 -6.25 -18.97
C HIS A 202 3.35 -5.90 -17.57
N LYS A 203 4.19 -6.12 -16.55
CA LYS A 203 3.86 -5.77 -15.17
C LYS A 203 3.77 -4.27 -14.95
N SER A 204 4.66 -3.50 -15.58
CA SER A 204 4.64 -2.03 -15.49
C SER A 204 3.35 -1.46 -16.07
N LEU A 205 2.97 -1.92 -17.27
CA LEU A 205 1.75 -1.47 -17.95
C LEU A 205 0.49 -1.92 -17.20
N ALA A 206 0.44 -3.17 -16.74
CA ALA A 206 -0.67 -3.67 -15.93
C ALA A 206 -0.80 -2.92 -14.58
N ALA A 207 0.32 -2.52 -13.96
CA ALA A 207 0.29 -1.73 -12.74
C ALA A 207 -0.26 -0.31 -13.00
N ALA A 208 0.16 0.33 -14.09
CA ALA A 208 -0.36 1.62 -14.53
C ALA A 208 -1.87 1.55 -14.85
N GLU A 209 -2.33 0.47 -15.48
CA GLU A 209 -3.75 0.26 -15.77
C GLU A 209 -4.56 0.10 -14.47
N LEU A 210 -4.12 -0.74 -13.54
CA LEU A 210 -4.78 -0.93 -12.25
C LEU A 210 -4.80 0.36 -11.41
N ALA A 211 -3.72 1.14 -11.42
CA ALA A 211 -3.68 2.45 -10.78
C ALA A 211 -4.69 3.42 -11.42
N THR A 212 -4.77 3.44 -12.76
CA THR A 212 -5.76 4.25 -13.49
C THR A 212 -7.19 3.85 -13.13
N GLN A 213 -7.47 2.55 -13.06
CA GLN A 213 -8.78 2.02 -12.67
C GLN A 213 -9.13 2.43 -11.24
N TRP A 214 -8.17 2.35 -10.31
CA TRP A 214 -8.36 2.78 -8.92
C TRP A 214 -8.76 4.26 -8.85
N VAL A 215 -8.01 5.16 -9.49
CA VAL A 215 -8.33 6.59 -9.54
C VAL A 215 -9.72 6.83 -10.13
N LYS A 216 -10.05 6.15 -11.24
CA LYS A 216 -11.37 6.27 -11.89
C LYS A 216 -12.52 5.82 -10.98
N TYR A 217 -12.37 4.68 -10.30
CA TYR A 217 -13.39 4.17 -9.39
C TYR A 217 -13.58 5.10 -8.20
N HIS A 218 -12.50 5.58 -7.60
CA HIS A 218 -12.58 6.51 -6.50
C HIS A 218 -13.22 7.84 -6.93
N ALA A 219 -12.81 8.42 -8.06
CA ALA A 219 -13.42 9.63 -8.62
C ALA A 219 -14.92 9.45 -8.90
N SER A 220 -15.33 8.31 -9.48
CA SER A 220 -16.74 8.04 -9.81
C SER A 220 -17.66 7.99 -8.58
N ARG A 221 -17.18 7.45 -7.45
CA ARG A 221 -17.95 7.37 -6.19
C ARG A 221 -18.11 8.74 -5.54
N HIS A 222 -17.07 9.56 -5.59
CA HIS A 222 -17.13 10.94 -5.09
C HIS A 222 -18.02 11.84 -5.95
N SER A 223 -18.08 11.64 -7.28
CA SER A 223 -19.04 12.35 -8.13
C SER A 223 -20.50 11.93 -7.89
N SER A 224 -20.79 10.66 -7.61
CA SER A 224 -22.16 10.16 -7.39
C SER A 224 -22.76 10.56 -6.03
N HIS A 225 -21.93 10.81 -5.01
CA HIS A 225 -22.42 11.26 -3.71
C HIS A 225 -22.80 12.75 -3.66
N GLN A 226 -22.52 13.50 -4.73
CA GLN A 226 -22.79 14.94 -4.80
C GLN A 226 -24.19 15.30 -5.31
N GLU A 227 -24.89 14.38 -6.00
CA GLU A 227 -26.22 14.64 -6.61
C GLU A 227 -27.41 14.57 -5.62
N HIS A 228 -27.20 14.18 -4.36
CA HIS A 228 -28.26 14.14 -3.34
C HIS A 228 -28.27 15.35 -2.39
N SER A 229 -27.70 16.48 -2.82
CA SER A 229 -27.91 17.76 -2.14
C SER A 229 -29.15 18.44 -2.72
N HIS A 230 -30.25 18.45 -1.96
CA HIS A 230 -31.49 19.16 -2.29
C HIS A 230 -31.24 20.63 -2.71
N PRO A 231 -32.03 21.17 -3.65
CA PRO A 231 -31.80 22.49 -4.24
C PRO A 231 -32.21 23.59 -3.25
N ILE A 232 -31.24 24.24 -2.62
CA ILE A 232 -31.47 25.54 -1.98
C ILE A 232 -31.23 26.61 -3.04
N LEU A 233 -32.34 27.23 -3.46
CA LEU A 233 -32.40 28.47 -4.22
C LEU A 233 -31.41 29.51 -3.68
N ILE A 234 -30.31 29.75 -4.40
CA ILE A 234 -29.52 30.97 -4.20
C ILE A 234 -29.48 31.75 -5.52
N ARG A 235 -30.20 32.86 -5.44
CA ARG A 235 -30.31 33.96 -6.37
C ARG A 235 -28.93 34.45 -6.82
N ARG A 236 -28.78 34.49 -8.13
CA ARG A 236 -27.68 35.08 -8.92
C ARG A 236 -27.39 36.53 -8.47
N CYS A 237 -26.13 36.80 -8.12
CA CYS A 237 -25.53 38.14 -8.21
C CYS A 237 -24.12 38.00 -8.80
N ASN A 238 -23.93 38.56 -10.00
CA ASN A 238 -22.65 38.69 -10.69
C ASN A 238 -21.82 39.83 -10.07
N GLY A 239 -20.48 39.71 -10.07
CA GLY A 239 -19.59 40.79 -9.65
C GLY A 239 -18.09 40.45 -9.81
N THR A 240 -17.61 40.59 -11.04
CA THR A 240 -16.25 40.86 -11.56
C THR A 240 -15.09 41.18 -10.57
N ARG A 241 -13.92 40.52 -10.74
CA ARG A 241 -12.64 41.08 -11.29
C ARG A 241 -11.35 40.48 -10.66
N VAL A 242 -10.58 39.81 -11.52
CA VAL A 242 -9.12 39.56 -11.68
C VAL A 242 -8.13 40.20 -10.67
N MET A 243 -7.18 39.42 -10.14
CA MET A 243 -5.74 39.74 -10.24
C MET A 243 -4.81 38.53 -10.02
N GLU A 244 -3.78 38.50 -10.86
CA GLU A 244 -2.74 37.51 -11.12
C GLU A 244 -1.51 37.77 -10.22
N GLY A 245 -0.80 36.72 -9.80
CA GLY A 245 0.42 36.86 -8.98
C GLY A 245 1.15 35.54 -8.74
N SER A 246 2.20 35.33 -9.52
CA SER A 246 3.26 34.31 -9.45
C SER A 246 3.86 34.11 -8.05
N LEU A 247 4.34 32.90 -7.74
CA LEU A 247 5.60 32.68 -7.01
C LEU A 247 6.09 31.22 -7.09
N ASP A 248 7.37 31.10 -7.44
CA ASP A 248 8.17 29.90 -7.63
C ASP A 248 8.29 28.99 -6.39
N HIS A 249 8.42 27.68 -6.63
CA HIS A 249 8.89 26.71 -5.64
C HIS A 249 10.16 26.01 -6.11
N HIS A 250 11.30 26.52 -5.66
CA HIS A 250 12.49 25.71 -5.40
C HIS A 250 12.33 25.04 -4.04
N TRP A 251 12.57 23.73 -3.92
CA TRP A 251 13.60 23.15 -3.04
C TRP A 251 13.71 21.64 -3.27
N TYR A 252 14.96 21.23 -3.54
CA TYR A 252 15.46 19.87 -3.60
C TYR A 252 15.65 19.29 -2.18
N GLY A 253 15.37 17.99 -2.03
CA GLY A 253 16.32 16.97 -1.56
C GLY A 253 16.77 16.93 -0.09
N ALA A 254 16.43 15.84 0.61
CA ALA A 254 17.31 14.99 1.45
C ALA A 254 16.39 14.03 2.25
N SER A 255 16.41 12.72 1.98
CA SER A 255 17.37 11.72 2.51
C SER A 255 17.03 11.23 3.92
N PHE A 256 16.96 9.90 4.01
CA PHE A 256 16.64 9.05 5.14
C PHE A 256 17.49 9.24 6.41
N CYS A 257 16.84 8.88 7.53
CA CYS A 257 17.38 8.28 8.75
C CYS A 257 18.50 9.01 9.50
N GLN A 258 18.13 9.61 10.64
CA GLN A 258 18.64 9.18 11.95
C GLN A 258 17.76 9.76 13.06
N SER A 259 17.33 8.87 13.95
CA SER A 259 16.69 9.21 15.21
C SER A 259 17.77 9.71 16.16
N GLU A 260 17.92 11.01 16.27
CA GLU A 260 18.53 11.65 17.43
C GLU A 260 17.51 12.62 18.03
N LEU A 261 17.01 12.25 19.20
CA LEU A 261 16.29 13.14 20.12
C LEU A 261 17.14 14.42 20.34
N PRO A 262 16.61 15.63 20.12
CA PRO A 262 17.16 16.80 20.78
C PRO A 262 16.63 16.83 22.21
N LEU A 263 17.49 16.42 23.15
CA LEU A 263 17.46 16.92 24.51
C LEU A 263 17.58 18.44 24.46
N ASN A 264 16.81 19.12 25.31
CA ASN A 264 16.98 20.52 25.73
C ASN A 264 16.84 21.59 24.65
N HIS A 265 15.64 22.16 24.53
CA HIS A 265 15.54 23.60 24.36
C HIS A 265 15.08 24.26 25.66
N HIS A 266 16.08 24.90 26.28
CA HIS A 266 15.98 25.88 27.33
C HIS A 266 14.78 26.82 27.19
N ASP A 267 14.18 27.10 28.36
CA ASP A 267 13.55 28.36 28.71
C ASP A 267 14.20 29.54 27.98
N TYR A 268 13.43 30.22 27.15
CA TYR A 268 13.66 31.64 26.90
C TYR A 268 12.37 32.39 27.21
N MET A 269 12.23 32.73 28.49
CA MET A 269 11.47 33.88 28.93
C MET A 269 11.97 35.12 28.19
N LYS A 270 11.33 35.47 27.06
CA LYS A 270 11.42 36.83 26.50
C LYS A 270 10.46 37.71 27.27
N THR A 271 11.00 38.35 28.32
CA THR A 271 10.46 39.56 28.92
C THR A 271 10.09 40.55 27.81
N TRP A 272 8.80 40.81 27.61
CA TRP A 272 8.32 41.93 26.80
C TRP A 272 7.58 42.91 27.71
N LEU A 273 8.21 44.06 27.93
CA LEU A 273 7.56 45.27 28.45
C LEU A 273 6.52 45.76 27.42
N PRO A 274 5.37 46.30 27.86
CA PRO A 274 4.30 46.68 26.95
C PRO A 274 4.59 48.04 26.29
N PRO A 275 4.31 48.22 24.99
CA PRO A 275 4.14 49.55 24.43
C PRO A 275 2.76 50.09 24.82
N LYS A 276 2.75 51.32 25.31
CA LYS A 276 1.57 52.08 25.69
C LYS A 276 0.73 52.41 24.43
N ALA A 277 -0.55 52.04 24.51
CA ALA A 277 -1.74 52.64 23.86
C ALA A 277 -1.69 53.01 22.37
N ASN A 278 -2.41 52.25 21.53
CA ASN A 278 -3.69 52.61 20.90
C ASN A 278 -3.91 51.73 19.66
N ASN A 279 -4.74 50.68 19.77
CA ASN A 279 -5.50 50.07 18.66
C ASN A 279 -6.24 48.84 19.20
N ASN A 280 -7.52 48.99 19.56
CA ASN A 280 -8.34 47.91 20.11
C ASN A 280 -8.69 46.80 19.09
N ASN A 281 -8.45 47.00 17.79
CA ASN A 281 -8.72 45.99 16.77
C ASN A 281 -7.54 45.02 16.53
N ASP A 282 -6.28 45.47 16.56
CA ASP A 282 -5.11 44.62 16.29
C ASP A 282 -4.90 43.53 17.37
N ASN A 283 -5.17 43.86 18.64
CA ASN A 283 -5.04 42.89 19.75
C ASN A 283 -6.10 41.77 19.68
N ARG A 284 -7.29 42.05 19.13
CA ARG A 284 -8.37 41.07 19.02
C ARG A 284 -8.08 40.03 17.95
N ASP A 285 -7.51 40.44 16.82
CA ASP A 285 -7.15 39.55 15.72
C ASP A 285 -5.90 38.72 16.04
N MET A 286 -4.95 39.28 16.80
CA MET A 286 -3.81 38.52 17.37
C MET A 286 -4.29 37.44 18.37
N TYR A 287 -5.25 37.77 19.24
CA TYR A 287 -5.83 36.83 20.20
C TYR A 287 -6.57 35.68 19.52
N LYS A 288 -7.41 35.97 18.52
CA LYS A 288 -8.11 34.96 17.72
C LYS A 288 -7.14 34.03 16.99
N THR A 289 -6.10 34.58 16.36
CA THR A 289 -5.07 33.80 15.67
C THR A 289 -4.34 32.86 16.63
N THR A 290 -4.06 33.32 17.85
CA THR A 290 -3.44 32.50 18.90
C THR A 290 -4.34 31.35 19.38
N ILE A 291 -5.65 31.59 19.50
CA ILE A 291 -6.62 30.54 19.86
C ILE A 291 -6.75 29.50 18.75
N ILE A 292 -6.83 29.94 17.49
CA ILE A 292 -6.89 29.05 16.33
C ILE A 292 -5.62 28.18 16.27
N GLN A 293 -4.45 28.78 16.44
CA GLN A 293 -3.19 28.04 16.48
C GLN A 293 -3.16 26.99 17.62
N LYS A 294 -3.68 27.34 18.80
CA LYS A 294 -3.77 26.41 19.94
C LYS A 294 -4.79 25.29 19.72
N ARG A 295 -5.88 25.55 19.00
CA ARG A 295 -6.84 24.52 18.58
C ARG A 295 -6.23 23.55 17.55
N ASN A 296 -5.53 24.07 16.55
CA ASN A 296 -4.85 23.24 15.56
C ASN A 296 -3.79 22.36 16.25
N GLN A 297 -3.01 22.95 17.15
CA GLN A 297 -2.01 22.22 17.93
C GLN A 297 -2.66 21.13 18.81
N LEU A 298 -3.83 21.40 19.41
CA LEU A 298 -4.58 20.38 20.16
C LEU A 298 -5.03 19.24 19.24
N GLN A 299 -5.59 19.57 18.08
CA GLN A 299 -6.07 18.59 17.10
C GLN A 299 -4.95 17.68 16.60
N GLU A 300 -3.78 18.24 16.29
CA GLU A 300 -2.58 17.47 15.90
C GLU A 300 -2.16 16.52 17.02
N THR A 301 -1.96 17.04 18.24
CA THR A 301 -1.53 16.22 19.39
C THR A 301 -2.56 15.16 19.78
N TYR A 302 -3.84 15.43 19.57
CA TYR A 302 -4.92 14.49 19.84
C TYR A 302 -4.97 13.38 18.78
N GLY A 303 -4.71 13.71 17.50
CA GLY A 303 -4.56 12.72 16.43
C GLY A 303 -3.38 11.78 16.64
N GLU A 304 -2.23 12.32 17.05
CA GLU A 304 -1.06 11.51 17.44
C GLU A 304 -1.37 10.57 18.62
N LEU A 305 -2.05 11.08 19.65
CA LEU A 305 -2.45 10.29 20.81
C LEU A 305 -3.39 9.13 20.40
N LEU A 306 -4.41 9.41 19.57
CA LEU A 306 -5.32 8.37 19.09
C LEU A 306 -4.60 7.30 18.29
N SER A 307 -3.63 7.67 17.44
CA SER A 307 -2.83 6.70 16.69
C SER A 307 -2.05 5.76 17.62
N LEU A 308 -1.44 6.28 18.69
CA LEU A 308 -0.70 5.46 19.65
C LEU A 308 -1.63 4.55 20.48
N LEU A 309 -2.78 5.06 20.92
CA LEU A 309 -3.77 4.26 21.65
C LEU A 309 -4.33 3.12 20.78
N TRP A 310 -4.56 3.38 19.49
CA TRP A 310 -5.00 2.33 18.57
C TRP A 310 -3.96 1.22 18.42
N ARG A 311 -2.66 1.58 18.40
CA ARG A 311 -1.57 0.59 18.38
C ARG A 311 -1.51 -0.24 19.67
N GLU A 312 -1.84 0.36 20.82
CA GLU A 312 -1.93 -0.36 22.09
C GLU A 312 -3.10 -1.37 22.08
N GLU A 313 -4.25 -0.97 21.54
CA GLU A 313 -5.45 -1.80 21.38
C GLU A 313 -5.25 -2.95 20.39
N ARG A 314 -4.48 -2.73 19.32
CA ARG A 314 -4.19 -3.70 18.26
C ARG A 314 -3.66 -5.03 18.77
N SER A 315 -2.84 -5.06 19.83
CA SER A 315 -2.33 -6.34 20.35
C SER A 315 -3.42 -7.17 21.05
N TRP A 316 -4.47 -6.54 21.61
CA TRP A 316 -5.65 -7.26 22.11
C TRP A 316 -6.48 -7.82 20.95
N THR A 317 -6.64 -7.05 19.86
CA THR A 317 -7.30 -7.54 18.64
C THR A 317 -6.58 -8.76 18.06
N LEU A 318 -5.25 -8.68 17.94
CA LEU A 318 -4.44 -9.79 17.45
C LEU A 318 -4.53 -11.03 18.35
N GLU A 319 -4.57 -10.84 19.67
CA GLU A 319 -4.78 -11.95 20.60
C GLU A 319 -6.13 -12.65 20.36
N GLY A 320 -7.22 -11.89 20.17
CA GLY A 320 -8.53 -12.44 19.81
C GLY A 320 -8.50 -13.19 18.48
N GLU A 321 -7.87 -12.64 17.45
CA GLU A 321 -7.73 -13.31 16.15
C GLU A 321 -6.92 -14.61 16.24
N ILE A 322 -5.85 -14.64 17.05
CA ILE A 322 -5.06 -15.85 17.30
C ILE A 322 -5.93 -16.91 17.98
N GLN A 323 -6.75 -16.53 18.96
CA GLN A 323 -7.67 -17.46 19.63
C GLN A 323 -8.69 -18.04 18.65
N GLU A 324 -9.29 -17.21 17.78
CA GLU A 324 -10.20 -17.69 16.73
C GLU A 324 -9.53 -18.68 15.77
N VAL A 325 -8.31 -18.39 15.32
CA VAL A 325 -7.58 -19.29 14.41
C VAL A 325 -7.20 -20.59 15.12
N ASN A 326 -6.81 -20.53 16.40
CA ASN A 326 -6.57 -21.74 17.19
C ASN A 326 -7.81 -22.63 17.30
N GLN A 327 -8.99 -22.05 17.51
CA GLN A 327 -10.24 -22.80 17.53
C GLN A 327 -10.50 -23.46 16.17
N ARG A 328 -10.35 -22.73 15.07
CA ARG A 328 -10.54 -23.27 13.71
C ARG A 328 -9.56 -24.40 13.38
N ILE A 329 -8.29 -24.27 13.77
CA ILE A 329 -7.28 -25.32 13.62
C ILE A 329 -7.70 -26.58 14.40
N SER A 330 -8.22 -26.40 15.61
CA SER A 330 -8.67 -27.51 16.45
C SER A 330 -9.88 -28.22 15.82
N ASP A 331 -10.86 -27.48 15.33
CA ASP A 331 -12.03 -28.02 14.63
C ASP A 331 -11.62 -28.78 13.35
N LEU A 332 -10.67 -28.23 12.57
CA LEU A 332 -10.14 -28.86 11.36
C LEU A 332 -9.37 -30.16 11.67
N HIS A 333 -8.62 -30.22 12.77
CA HIS A 333 -7.97 -31.44 13.21
C HIS A 333 -8.99 -32.54 13.53
N VAL A 334 -10.06 -32.22 14.26
CA VAL A 334 -11.14 -33.17 14.57
C VAL A 334 -11.81 -33.67 13.29
N GLN A 335 -12.08 -32.80 12.32
CA GLN A 335 -12.64 -33.18 11.03
C GLN A 335 -11.69 -34.07 10.21
N GLN A 336 -10.39 -33.76 10.23
CA GLN A 336 -9.38 -34.58 9.57
C GLN A 336 -9.33 -35.98 10.18
N GLU A 337 -9.25 -36.10 11.51
CA GLU A 337 -9.20 -37.39 12.21
C GLU A 337 -10.46 -38.22 11.93
N ALA A 338 -11.65 -37.60 11.97
CA ALA A 338 -12.89 -38.27 11.61
C ALA A 338 -12.86 -38.83 10.18
N LYS A 339 -12.36 -38.06 9.20
CA LYS A 339 -12.24 -38.49 7.81
C LYS A 339 -11.19 -39.57 7.59
N GLU A 340 -10.08 -39.53 8.33
CA GLU A 340 -9.07 -40.60 8.31
C GLU A 340 -9.65 -41.92 8.81
N ASN A 341 -10.41 -41.88 9.91
CA ASN A 341 -11.11 -43.04 10.46
C ASN A 341 -12.17 -43.61 9.48
N GLU A 342 -12.93 -42.75 8.79
CA GLU A 342 -13.87 -43.17 7.74
C GLU A 342 -13.16 -43.90 6.59
N LEU A 343 -12.05 -43.35 6.11
CA LEU A 343 -11.24 -43.96 5.05
C LEU A 343 -10.65 -45.31 5.47
N GLU A 344 -10.15 -45.41 6.69
CA GLU A 344 -9.61 -46.67 7.23
C GLU A 344 -10.70 -47.74 7.33
N ALA A 345 -11.90 -47.37 7.80
CA ALA A 345 -13.05 -48.27 7.86
C ALA A 345 -13.46 -48.77 6.46
N LEU A 346 -13.46 -47.90 5.45
CA LEU A 346 -13.73 -48.27 4.06
C LEU A 346 -12.65 -49.21 3.50
N GLU A 347 -11.37 -48.94 3.80
CA GLU A 347 -10.27 -49.80 3.36
C GLU A 347 -10.35 -51.20 3.98
N GLN A 348 -10.72 -51.30 5.26
CA GLN A 348 -10.96 -52.59 5.92
C GLN A 348 -12.14 -53.35 5.31
N GLN A 349 -13.20 -52.67 4.88
CA GLN A 349 -14.34 -53.30 4.20
C GLN A 349 -13.97 -53.82 2.80
N LEU A 350 -13.16 -53.07 2.05
CA LEU A 350 -12.60 -53.49 0.76
C LEU A 350 -11.73 -54.74 0.91
N LYS A 351 -10.84 -54.78 1.92
CA LYS A 351 -10.00 -55.95 2.23
C LYS A 351 -10.80 -57.20 2.60
N LYS A 352 -12.00 -57.03 3.19
CA LYS A 352 -12.92 -58.13 3.54
C LYS A 352 -13.79 -58.62 2.37
N GLY A 353 -13.58 -58.11 1.15
CA GLY A 353 -14.28 -58.57 -0.06
C GLY A 353 -15.72 -58.06 -0.18
N ASN A 354 -16.08 -57.00 0.55
CA ASN A 354 -17.41 -56.41 0.49
C ASN A 354 -17.46 -55.34 -0.64
N TRP A 355 -17.65 -55.78 -1.87
CA TRP A 355 -17.59 -54.95 -3.09
C TRP A 355 -18.76 -53.95 -3.28
N ASN A 356 -19.60 -53.75 -2.25
CA ASN A 356 -20.67 -52.75 -2.27
C ASN A 356 -20.16 -51.30 -2.10
N VAL A 357 -18.89 -51.11 -1.75
CA VAL A 357 -18.26 -49.77 -1.72
C VAL A 357 -17.88 -49.37 -3.15
N SER A 358 -18.59 -48.38 -3.70
CA SER A 358 -18.22 -47.80 -4.99
C SER A 358 -16.83 -47.16 -4.89
N SER A 359 -15.91 -47.52 -5.78
CA SER A 359 -14.59 -46.88 -5.92
C SER A 359 -14.67 -45.35 -5.96
N ALA A 360 -15.80 -44.80 -6.42
CA ALA A 360 -16.09 -43.37 -6.41
C ALA A 360 -16.24 -42.75 -5.00
N GLN A 361 -16.74 -43.51 -4.01
CA GLN A 361 -16.88 -43.03 -2.63
C GLN A 361 -15.51 -42.88 -1.96
N TYR A 362 -14.68 -43.92 -2.04
CA TYR A 362 -13.31 -43.89 -1.51
C TYR A 362 -12.50 -42.72 -2.11
N GLN A 363 -12.63 -42.51 -3.43
CA GLN A 363 -11.93 -41.43 -4.12
C GLN A 363 -12.48 -40.04 -3.76
N ARG A 364 -13.76 -39.92 -3.41
CA ARG A 364 -14.36 -38.68 -2.88
C ARG A 364 -13.82 -38.36 -1.49
N ASP A 365 -13.84 -39.33 -0.58
CA ASP A 365 -13.37 -39.15 0.80
C ASP A 365 -11.87 -38.84 0.84
N LEU A 366 -11.07 -39.43 -0.06
CA LEU A 366 -9.66 -39.10 -0.22
C LEU A 366 -9.44 -37.66 -0.72
N CYS A 367 -10.28 -37.18 -1.65
CA CYS A 367 -10.23 -35.79 -2.12
C CYS A 367 -10.60 -34.81 -1.00
N GLU A 368 -11.63 -35.11 -0.22
CA GLU A 368 -12.07 -34.32 0.94
C GLU A 368 -10.98 -34.25 2.01
N LEU A 369 -10.36 -35.38 2.35
CA LEU A 369 -9.23 -35.43 3.28
C LEU A 369 -8.07 -34.53 2.82
N ASN A 370 -7.71 -34.60 1.54
CA ASN A 370 -6.65 -33.78 0.98
C ASN A 370 -7.01 -32.28 0.99
N ALA A 371 -8.27 -31.93 0.83
CA ALA A 371 -8.74 -30.54 0.96
C ALA A 371 -8.63 -30.05 2.41
N LEU A 372 -9.08 -30.85 3.39
CA LEU A 372 -8.95 -30.54 4.83
C LEU A 372 -7.49 -30.36 5.23
N ARG A 373 -6.58 -31.24 4.80
CA ARG A 373 -5.13 -31.12 5.06
C ARG A 373 -4.51 -29.87 4.46
N ARG A 374 -5.01 -29.38 3.32
CA ARG A 374 -4.56 -28.11 2.74
C ARG A 374 -5.08 -26.92 3.53
N GLN A 375 -6.34 -26.97 3.94
CA GLN A 375 -6.96 -25.92 4.75
C GLN A 375 -6.28 -25.77 6.10
N LEU A 376 -5.97 -26.90 6.76
CA LEU A 376 -5.23 -26.91 8.02
C LEU A 376 -3.87 -26.20 7.88
N ARG A 377 -3.07 -26.55 6.87
CA ARG A 377 -1.77 -25.89 6.61
C ARG A 377 -1.89 -24.38 6.40
N LEU A 378 -2.98 -23.93 5.75
CA LEU A 378 -3.22 -22.50 5.53
C LEU A 378 -3.56 -21.79 6.84
N GLU A 379 -4.38 -22.38 7.70
CA GLU A 379 -4.70 -21.82 9.01
C GLU A 379 -3.49 -21.85 9.96
N GLU A 380 -2.68 -22.90 9.94
CA GLU A 380 -1.39 -22.96 10.66
C GLU A 380 -0.42 -21.87 10.20
N TYR A 381 -0.33 -21.63 8.90
CA TYR A 381 0.47 -20.53 8.35
C TYR A 381 -0.09 -19.16 8.77
N ARG A 382 -1.41 -18.98 8.73
CA ARG A 382 -2.07 -17.75 9.21
C ARG A 382 -1.77 -17.51 10.68
N LYS A 383 -1.86 -18.54 11.53
CA LYS A 383 -1.49 -18.48 12.94
C LYS A 383 -0.03 -18.03 13.11
N SER A 384 0.90 -18.58 12.33
CA SER A 384 2.31 -18.18 12.40
C SER A 384 2.54 -16.71 12.07
N ILE A 385 1.80 -16.15 11.09
CA ILE A 385 1.88 -14.71 10.78
C ILE A 385 1.32 -13.89 11.94
N LEU A 386 0.11 -14.20 12.40
CA LEU A 386 -0.55 -13.46 13.48
C LEU A 386 0.27 -13.49 14.77
N GLN A 387 0.88 -14.63 15.10
CA GLN A 387 1.78 -14.75 16.24
C GLN A 387 3.02 -13.87 16.09
N GLY A 388 3.61 -13.81 14.88
CA GLY A 388 4.73 -12.90 14.60
C GLY A 388 4.34 -11.44 14.78
N ASP A 389 3.21 -11.02 14.22
CA ASP A 389 2.69 -9.67 14.35
C ASP A 389 2.38 -9.32 15.81
N TRP A 390 1.76 -10.25 16.55
CA TRP A 390 1.44 -10.06 17.96
C TRP A 390 2.69 -9.91 18.83
N LEU A 391 3.73 -10.72 18.60
CA LEU A 391 5.01 -10.61 19.29
C LEU A 391 5.67 -9.25 19.05
N LEU A 392 5.68 -8.78 17.79
CA LEU A 392 6.22 -7.46 17.46
C LEU A 392 5.48 -6.33 18.18
N GLU A 393 4.14 -6.38 18.25
CA GLU A 393 3.37 -5.37 18.99
C GLU A 393 3.65 -5.43 20.49
N LEU A 394 3.83 -6.63 21.06
CA LEU A 394 4.21 -6.80 22.47
C LEU A 394 5.61 -6.23 22.78
N GLU A 395 6.56 -6.37 21.86
CA GLU A 395 7.91 -5.79 22.00
C GLU A 395 7.90 -4.25 21.97
N VAL A 396 7.03 -3.67 21.14
CA VAL A 396 6.95 -2.21 20.99
C VAL A 396 6.14 -1.55 22.12
N ARG A 397 5.14 -2.24 22.68
CA ARG A 397 4.19 -1.68 23.68
C ARG A 397 4.86 -0.95 24.85
N PRO A 398 5.91 -1.46 25.53
CA PRO A 398 6.57 -0.75 26.64
C PRO A 398 7.16 0.61 26.23
N VAL A 399 7.60 0.75 24.98
CA VAL A 399 8.20 1.99 24.45
C VAL A 399 7.12 3.06 24.22
N LEU A 400 5.86 2.67 24.01
CA LEU A 400 4.75 3.59 23.73
C LEU A 400 4.14 4.21 24.99
N ILE A 401 4.29 3.58 26.15
CA ILE A 401 3.68 4.01 27.42
C ILE A 401 4.01 5.48 27.74
N ARG A 402 5.30 5.83 27.72
CA ARG A 402 5.75 7.19 28.07
C ARG A 402 5.32 8.26 27.05
N PRO A 403 5.46 8.04 25.73
CA PRO A 403 4.87 8.91 24.72
C PRO A 403 3.36 9.14 24.88
N ILE A 404 2.59 8.07 25.14
CA ILE A 404 1.12 8.16 25.35
C ILE A 404 0.81 9.08 26.53
N TYR A 405 1.44 8.87 27.70
CA TYR A 405 1.23 9.73 28.87
C TYR A 405 1.65 11.18 28.61
N THR A 406 2.77 11.39 27.91
CA THR A 406 3.26 12.74 27.60
C THR A 406 2.29 13.49 26.69
N LEU A 407 1.73 12.81 25.69
CA LEU A 407 0.73 13.39 24.79
C LEU A 407 -0.60 13.62 25.51
N GLN A 408 -1.05 12.72 26.38
CA GLN A 408 -2.24 12.91 27.22
C GLN A 408 -2.11 14.18 28.09
N GLU A 409 -0.97 14.36 28.77
CA GLU A 409 -0.72 15.57 29.57
C GLU A 409 -0.72 16.84 28.71
N ARG A 410 -0.11 16.78 27.53
CA ARG A 410 -0.04 17.92 26.62
C ARG A 410 -1.43 18.32 26.10
N CYS A 411 -2.25 17.33 25.72
CA CYS A 411 -3.65 17.53 25.36
C CYS A 411 -4.42 18.18 26.51
N GLN A 412 -4.30 17.66 27.74
CA GLN A 412 -4.95 18.23 28.92
C GLN A 412 -4.52 19.67 29.23
N LYS A 413 -3.23 19.99 29.05
CA LYS A 413 -2.70 21.36 29.22
C LYS A 413 -3.28 22.31 28.16
N LEU A 414 -3.32 21.88 26.89
CA LEU A 414 -3.87 22.67 25.79
C LEU A 414 -5.38 22.89 25.94
N MET A 415 -6.14 21.87 26.34
CA MET A 415 -7.57 21.99 26.64
C MET A 415 -7.83 23.01 27.76
N ARG A 416 -7.08 22.94 28.87
CA ARG A 416 -7.19 23.91 29.98
C ARG A 416 -6.88 25.34 29.54
N VAL A 417 -5.85 25.54 28.70
CA VAL A 417 -5.49 26.86 28.17
C VAL A 417 -6.57 27.41 27.23
N LEU A 418 -7.20 26.55 26.41
CA LEU A 418 -8.29 26.95 25.53
C LEU A 418 -9.55 27.28 26.33
N GLN A 419 -9.89 26.48 27.34
CA GLN A 419 -11.03 26.71 28.22
C GLN A 419 -10.89 28.04 29.00
N ALA A 420 -9.73 28.29 29.62
CA ALA A 420 -9.47 29.55 30.32
C ALA A 420 -9.55 30.78 29.37
N LYS A 421 -9.16 30.62 28.10
CA LYS A 421 -9.24 31.70 27.10
C LYS A 421 -10.64 31.92 26.54
N GLU A 422 -11.48 30.88 26.52
CA GLU A 422 -12.90 30.98 26.19
C GLU A 422 -13.68 31.67 27.32
N GLU A 423 -13.36 31.37 28.59
CA GLU A 423 -13.94 32.03 29.77
C GLU A 423 -13.61 33.54 29.82
N ILE A 424 -12.36 33.93 29.54
CA ILE A 424 -11.95 35.35 29.44
C ILE A 424 -12.70 36.09 28.31
N GLN A 425 -13.10 35.40 27.24
CA GLN A 425 -13.88 35.99 26.15
C GLN A 425 -15.35 36.23 26.55
N HIS A 426 -15.89 35.45 27.47
CA HIS A 426 -17.22 35.63 28.04
C HIS A 426 -17.26 36.77 29.08
N ASP A 427 -16.21 36.96 29.87
CA ASP A 427 -16.12 38.05 30.87
C ASP A 427 -15.87 39.44 30.26
N LEU A 428 -15.44 39.52 28.99
CA LEU A 428 -15.21 40.77 28.26
C LEU A 428 -16.40 41.23 27.41
N GLN A 429 -17.54 40.54 27.46
CA GLN A 429 -18.78 41.03 26.85
C GLN A 429 -19.52 41.97 27.83
N PRO A 430 -19.95 43.17 27.41
CA PRO A 430 -20.73 44.05 28.28
C PRO A 430 -22.05 43.37 28.63
N ALA A 431 -22.37 43.33 29.93
CA ALA A 431 -23.64 42.87 30.44
C ALA A 431 -24.76 43.82 30.00
N ASP A 432 -25.45 43.47 28.91
CA ASP A 432 -26.83 43.91 28.71
C ASP A 432 -27.80 42.80 29.11
N ARG A 433 -28.76 43.22 29.93
CA ARG A 433 -29.65 42.47 30.81
C ARG A 433 -30.61 41.50 30.09
N ILE A 434 -30.78 40.32 30.71
CA ILE A 434 -32.05 39.65 31.12
C ILE A 434 -33.02 39.33 29.94
N ASP A 435 -33.33 38.08 29.56
CA ASP A 435 -34.03 37.08 30.36
C ASP A 435 -33.98 35.66 29.73
N SER A 436 -33.85 34.65 30.59
CA SER A 436 -34.54 33.34 30.57
C SER A 436 -34.52 32.45 29.30
N HIS A 437 -33.68 31.41 29.29
CA HIS A 437 -34.11 30.03 29.59
C HIS A 437 -32.94 29.04 29.49
N SER A 438 -32.72 28.33 30.59
CA SER A 438 -31.78 27.24 30.77
C SER A 438 -32.08 26.05 29.85
N SER A 439 -31.06 25.53 29.16
CA SER A 439 -30.99 24.12 28.82
C SER A 439 -29.53 23.67 28.91
N CYS A 440 -29.20 23.13 30.08
CA CYS A 440 -28.02 22.31 30.28
C CYS A 440 -28.22 21.02 29.46
N ASN A 441 -27.45 20.85 28.38
CA ASN A 441 -27.19 19.53 27.84
C ASN A 441 -25.77 19.13 28.26
N SER A 442 -25.69 18.53 29.45
CA SER A 442 -24.59 17.64 29.78
C SER A 442 -24.68 16.43 28.86
N VAL A 443 -23.72 16.27 27.96
CA VAL A 443 -23.46 14.99 27.31
C VAL A 443 -22.10 14.53 27.81
N GLY A 444 -22.14 13.44 28.56
CA GLY A 444 -21.10 12.98 29.48
C GLY A 444 -19.78 12.61 28.82
N LEU A 445 -18.70 13.12 29.42
CA LEU A 445 -17.36 12.55 29.32
C LEU A 445 -17.13 11.70 30.58
N ASN A 446 -17.47 10.42 30.49
CA ASN A 446 -17.06 9.41 31.46
C ASN A 446 -16.45 8.22 30.70
N ILE A 447 -15.22 8.37 30.22
CA ILE A 447 -14.33 7.22 29.94
C ILE A 447 -12.89 7.65 30.29
N LEU A 448 -12.61 7.85 31.56
CA LEU A 448 -11.25 7.87 32.11
C LEU A 448 -11.30 7.32 33.54
N SER A 449 -11.46 6.01 33.64
CA SER A 449 -11.16 5.22 34.85
C SER A 449 -11.32 3.75 34.51
N SER A 450 -10.30 3.14 33.90
CA SER A 450 -10.02 1.69 33.94
C SER A 450 -8.72 1.39 33.19
N CYS A 451 -7.58 1.74 33.79
CA CYS A 451 -6.30 1.07 33.51
C CYS A 451 -5.58 0.90 34.86
N SER A 452 -5.86 -0.22 35.51
CA SER A 452 -5.01 -0.85 36.52
C SER A 452 -4.63 -2.23 35.99
#